data_AF-A0A0G1R5U3-F1
#
_entry.id   AF-A0A0G1R5U3-F1
#
_cell.length_a   1.000
_cell.length_b   1.000
_cell.length_c   1.000
_cell.angle_alpha   90.00
_cell.angle_beta   90.00
_cell.angle_gamma   90.00
#
_symmetry.space_group_name_H-M   'P 1'
#
loop_
_entity.id
_entity.type
_entity.pdbx_description
1 polymer ?
#
loop_
_entity_poly.entity_id
_entity_poly.type
_entity_poly.pdbx_seq_one_letter_code
_entity_poly.pdbx_strand_id
1 'polypeptide(L)' 'MNKSFTGDCRDVMRQLIEQGIKVQMCVTSPPYWGLRNYGVEGQLGLEETPEGYVANMVEVFRTITEQKQAKV' A
#
# COMPACT_ATOMS: atom_id res chain seq x y z
N MET A 1 1.76 -9.07 -20.46
CA MET A 1 0.67 -8.07 -20.57
C MET A 1 0.66 -7.24 -19.30
N ASN A 2 0.47 -5.92 -19.42
CA ASN A 2 0.48 -5.00 -18.27
C ASN A 2 -0.93 -4.85 -17.70
N LYS A 3 -1.06 -4.69 -16.38
CA LYS A 3 -2.33 -4.48 -15.67
C LYS A 3 -2.23 -3.22 -14.80
N SER A 4 -3.31 -2.45 -14.69
CA SER A 4 -3.46 -1.38 -13.71
C SER A 4 -4.62 -1.68 -12.77
N PHE A 5 -4.51 -1.23 -11.53
CA PHE A 5 -5.52 -1.38 -10.49
C PHE A 5 -5.78 0.00 -9.88
N THR A 6 -7.04 0.29 -9.54
CA THR A 6 -7.45 1.58 -8.98
C THR A 6 -8.16 1.34 -7.66
N GLY A 7 -7.75 2.07 -6.62
CA GLY A 7 -8.30 1.97 -5.27
C GLY A 7 -7.24 2.28 -4.21
N ASP A 8 -7.60 2.11 -2.95
CA ASP A 8 -6.63 2.10 -1.85
C ASP A 8 -5.64 0.95 -2.05
N CYS A 9 -4.35 1.24 -1.95
CA CYS A 9 -3.33 0.23 -2.19
C CYS A 9 -3.39 -0.90 -1.15
N ARG A 10 -3.85 -0.65 0.08
CA ARG A 10 -3.99 -1.68 1.12
C ARG A 10 -5.00 -2.76 0.68
N ASP A 11 -6.14 -2.32 0.14
CA ASP A 11 -7.20 -3.23 -0.30
C ASP A 11 -6.80 -3.98 -1.57
N VAL A 12 -6.28 -3.25 -2.56
CA VAL A 12 -5.85 -3.83 -3.84
C VAL A 12 -4.75 -4.88 -3.60
N MET A 13 -3.76 -4.58 -2.75
CA MET A 13 -2.66 -5.50 -2.49
C MET A 13 -3.14 -6.77 -1.78
N ARG A 14 -4.11 -6.67 -0.87
CA ARG A 14 -4.75 -7.83 -0.22
C ARG A 14 -5.50 -8.71 -1.22
N GLN A 15 -6.29 -8.11 -2.11
CA GLN A 15 -6.99 -8.84 -3.18
C GLN A 15 -6.01 -9.57 -4.10
N LEU A 16 -4.87 -8.95 -4.44
CA LEU A 16 -3.84 -9.58 -5.26
C LEU A 16 -3.17 -10.76 -4.54
N ILE A 17 -2.95 -10.65 -3.22
CA ILE A 17 -2.45 -11.77 -2.41
C ILE A 17 -3.44 -12.94 -2.43
N GLU A 18 -4.73 -12.68 -2.23
CA GLU A 18 -5.79 -13.69 -2.26
C GLU A 18 -5.88 -14.40 -3.61
N GLN A 19 -5.59 -13.69 -4.70
CA GLN A 19 -5.51 -14.25 -6.06
C GLN A 19 -4.20 -15.01 -6.34
N GLY A 20 -3.29 -15.14 -5.36
CA GLY A 20 -2.02 -15.84 -5.51
C GLY A 20 -0.98 -15.09 -6.37
N ILE A 21 -1.18 -13.79 -6.60
CA ILE A 21 -0.27 -12.98 -7.42
C ILE A 21 1.01 -12.68 -6.62
N LYS A 22 2.16 -13.01 -7.20
CA LYS A 22 3.49 -12.75 -6.63
C LYS A 22 4.20 -11.60 -7.34
N VAL A 23 4.97 -10.85 -6.57
CA VAL A 23 5.82 -9.77 -7.10
C VAL A 23 7.28 -9.97 -6.70
N GLN A 24 8.19 -9.60 -7.58
CA GLN A 24 9.63 -9.70 -7.36
C GLN A 24 10.20 -8.38 -6.83
N MET A 25 9.59 -7.25 -7.20
CA MET A 25 10.06 -5.91 -6.88
C MET A 25 8.86 -4.98 -6.64
N CYS A 26 9.02 -4.07 -5.67
CA CYS A 26 8.14 -2.92 -5.52
C CYS A 26 8.99 -1.66 -5.70
N VAL A 27 8.54 -0.77 -6.60
CA VAL A 27 9.11 0.57 -6.77
C VAL A 27 7.98 1.53 -6.46
N THR A 28 8.18 2.40 -5.47
CA THR A 28 7.13 3.29 -4.99
C THR A 28 7.71 4.60 -4.44
N SER A 29 6.88 5.63 -4.43
CA SER A 29 7.11 6.91 -3.77
C SER A 29 5.89 7.20 -2.89
N PRO A 30 5.87 6.74 -1.62
CA PRO A 30 4.69 6.86 -0.77
C PRO A 30 4.37 8.35 -0.49
N PRO A 31 3.12 8.70 -0.16
CA PRO A 31 2.77 10.06 0.24
C PRO A 31 3.61 10.50 1.44
N TYR A 32 4.22 11.69 1.37
CA TYR A 32 4.97 12.23 2.50
C TYR A 32 4.01 12.81 3.55
N TRP A 33 4.31 12.54 4.83
CA TRP A 33 3.52 13.05 5.95
C TRP A 33 3.49 14.59 5.96
N GLY A 34 2.29 15.15 6.07
CA GLY A 34 2.02 16.58 6.14
C GLY A 34 2.21 17.36 4.83
N LEU A 35 2.52 16.70 3.71
CA LEU A 35 2.90 17.41 2.48
C LEU A 35 1.72 17.75 1.56
N ARG A 36 0.76 16.82 1.38
CA ARG A 36 -0.33 16.97 0.40
C ARG A 36 -1.67 16.50 0.96
N ASN A 37 -2.73 17.22 0.58
CA ASN A 37 -4.11 16.81 0.77
C ASN A 37 -4.73 16.42 -0.57
N TYR A 38 -5.09 15.15 -0.73
CA TYR A 38 -5.75 14.57 -1.90
C TYR A 38 -7.28 14.67 -1.85
N GLY A 39 -7.86 15.22 -0.77
CA GLY A 39 -9.30 15.47 -0.65
C GLY A 39 -10.15 14.22 -0.51
N VAL A 40 -9.55 13.08 -0.15
CA VAL A 40 -10.25 11.80 0.04
C VAL A 40 -10.10 11.32 1.48
N GLU A 41 -11.18 10.74 2.01
CA GLU A 41 -11.18 10.12 3.34
C GLU A 41 -10.23 8.92 3.37
N GLY A 42 -9.52 8.73 4.48
CA GLY A 42 -8.59 7.63 4.66
C GLY A 42 -7.28 7.73 3.85
N GLN A 43 -7.01 8.87 3.19
CA GLN A 43 -5.75 9.11 2.49
C GLN A 43 -4.53 8.95 3.42
N LEU A 44 -3.46 8.42 2.86
CA LEU A 44 -2.17 8.31 3.54
C LEU A 44 -1.41 9.63 3.45
N GLY A 45 -0.70 9.97 4.52
CA GLY A 45 0.16 11.15 4.59
C GLY A 45 -0.46 12.36 5.30
N LEU A 46 -1.71 12.29 5.78
CA LEU A 46 -2.36 13.32 6.61
C LEU A 46 -2.89 12.77 7.93
N GLU A 47 -2.31 11.69 8.41
CA GLU A 47 -2.57 11.16 9.74
C GLU A 47 -2.29 12.21 10.82
N GLU A 48 -3.08 12.20 11.89
CA GLU A 48 -3.00 13.19 12.99
C GLU A 48 -1.62 13.25 13.63
N THR A 49 -0.92 12.11 13.71
CA THR A 49 0.42 12.02 14.30
C THR A 49 1.40 11.33 13.35
N PRO A 50 2.72 11.62 13.48
CA PRO A 50 3.76 10.88 12.77
C PRO A 50 3.68 9.37 12.99
N GLU A 51 3.35 8.94 14.22
CA GLU A 51 3.23 7.53 14.57
C GLU A 51 2.09 6.85 13.82
N GLY A 52 0.96 7.54 13.65
CA GLY A 52 -0.16 7.04 12.84
C GLY A 52 0.24 6.86 11.37
N TYR A 53 0.96 7.83 10.82
CA TYR A 53 1.51 7.72 9.46
C TYR A 53 2.47 6.53 9.33
N VAL A 54 3.43 6.39 10.25
CA VAL A 54 4.38 5.28 10.24
C VAL A 54 3.67 3.94 10.37
N ALA A 55 2.67 3.83 11.25
CA ALA A 55 1.88 2.61 11.42
C ALA A 55 1.18 2.21 10.11
N ASN A 56 0.55 3.17 9.42
CA ASN A 56 -0.06 2.93 8.11
C ASN A 56 0.97 2.54 7.04
N MET A 57 2.15 3.17 7.02
CA MET A 57 3.22 2.80 6.09
C MET A 57 3.71 1.36 6.34
N VAL A 58 3.90 0.98 7.61
CA VAL A 58 4.28 -0.39 7.97
C VAL A 58 3.23 -1.40 7.50
N GLU A 59 1.94 -1.09 7.65
CA GLU A 59 0.86 -1.92 7.12
C GLU A 59 1.00 -2.13 5.60
N VAL A 60 1.18 -1.04 4.84
CA VAL A 60 1.36 -1.10 3.39
C VAL A 60 2.56 -1.96 3.02
N PHE A 61 3.73 -1.72 3.62
CA PHE A 61 4.95 -2.47 3.29
C PHE A 61 4.91 -3.95 3.72
N ARG A 62 4.09 -4.29 4.72
CA ARG A 62 3.85 -5.69 5.09
C ARG A 62 3.19 -6.47 3.95
N THR A 63 2.24 -5.87 3.23
CA THR A 63 1.57 -6.53 2.09
C THR A 63 2.57 -6.91 0.98
N ILE A 64 3.59 -6.09 0.74
CA ILE A 64 4.66 -6.40 -0.23
C ILE A 64 5.47 -7.63 0.21
N THR A 65 5.73 -7.75 1.52
CA THR A 65 6.48 -8.88 2.08
C THR A 65 5.67 -10.18 1.99
N GLU A 66 4.35 -10.10 2.18
CA GLU A 66 3.41 -11.21 2.03
C GLU A 66 3.26 -11.65 0.57
N GLN A 67 3.17 -10.72 -0.39
CA GLN A 67 3.10 -11.03 -1.82
C GLN A 67 4.33 -11.78 -2.34
N LYS A 68 5.52 -11.53 -1.76
CA LYS A 68 6.74 -12.29 -2.10
C LYS A 68 6.67 -13.75 -1.64
N GLN A 69 5.88 -14.03 -0.61
CA GLN A 69 5.80 -15.33 0.06
C GLN A 69 4.50 -16.10 -0.22
N ALA A 70 3.55 -15.51 -0.95
CA ALA A 70 2.29 -16.16 -1.28
C ALA A 70 2.57 -17.56 -1.84
N LYS A 71 1.96 -18.59 -1.24
CA LYS A 71 2.16 -19.99 -1.67
C LYS A 71 1.42 -20.21 -2.98
N VAL A 72 2.01 -21.02 -3.87
CA VAL A 72 1.32 -21.48 -5.11
C VAL A 72 0.20 -22.42 -4.72
#